data_AF-A0A628TYM8-F1
#
_entry.id   AF-A0A628TYM8-F1
#
_cell.length_a   1.000
_cell.length_b   1.000
_cell.length_c   1.000
_cell.angle_alpha   90.00
_cell.angle_beta   90.00
_cell.angle_gamma   90.00
#
_symmetry.space_group_name_H-M   'P 1'
#
loop_
_entity.id
_entity.type
_entity.pdbx_description
1 polymer ?
#
loop_
_entity_poly.entity_id
_entity_poly.type
_entity_poly.pdbx_seq_one_letter_code
_entity_poly.pdbx_strand_id
1 'polypeptide(L)'
;MEKKHIYLFCSAGMSTSLLVSKMRAQAEKYEVPVIIEAFPETLAGEKGPAADVVLLGPQIAYMLPEIQRLLPGKPVEVIDSMLYGKVDG
;
A
#
# COMPACT_ATOMS: atom_id res chain seq x y z
N MET A 1 -17.28 -8.14 -11.29
CA MET A 1 -16.93 -7.91 -9.87
C MET A 1 -16.18 -6.59 -9.80
N GLU A 2 -16.53 -5.73 -8.84
CA GLU A 2 -15.81 -4.47 -8.60
C GLU A 2 -14.41 -4.79 -8.06
N LYS A 3 -13.37 -4.18 -8.63
CA LYS A 3 -12.00 -4.37 -8.13
C LYS A 3 -11.72 -3.43 -6.96
N LYS A 4 -11.04 -3.91 -5.94
CA LYS A 4 -10.64 -3.11 -4.78
C LYS A 4 -9.24 -2.53 -4.92
N HIS A 5 -9.04 -1.29 -4.50
CA HIS A 5 -7.79 -0.55 -4.62
C HIS A 5 -6.94 -0.66 -3.35
N ILE A 6 -5.75 -1.25 -3.47
CA ILE A 6 -4.73 -1.38 -2.41
C ILE A 6 -3.58 -0.44 -2.77
N TYR A 7 -3.44 0.68 -2.08
CA TYR A 7 -2.38 1.65 -2.36
C TYR A 7 -1.31 1.61 -1.27
N LEU A 8 -0.07 1.40 -1.70
CA LEU A 8 1.11 1.39 -0.85
C LEU A 8 1.82 2.74 -0.94
N PHE A 9 2.15 3.34 0.21
CA PHE A 9 2.97 4.54 0.29
C PHE A 9 4.30 4.24 0.97
N CYS A 10 5.39 4.77 0.41
CA CYS A 10 6.75 4.58 0.94
C CYS A 10 7.62 5.80 0.61
N SER A 11 8.81 5.88 1.20
CA SER A 11 9.79 6.96 0.99
C SER A 11 10.49 6.91 -0.37
N ALA A 12 9.76 6.62 -1.45
CA ALA A 12 10.24 6.49 -2.83
C ALA A 12 11.42 5.51 -3.02
N GLY A 13 11.17 4.20 -2.89
CA GLY A 13 12.19 3.15 -3.04
C GLY A 13 11.85 2.04 -4.04
N MET A 14 12.88 1.43 -4.65
CA MET A 14 12.75 0.26 -5.53
C MET A 14 12.12 -0.96 -4.83
N SER A 15 12.28 -1.07 -3.50
CA SER A 15 11.78 -2.20 -2.70
C SER A 15 10.25 -2.33 -2.74
N THR A 16 9.52 -1.21 -2.74
CA THR A 16 8.05 -1.23 -2.79
C THR A 16 7.54 -1.64 -4.17
N SER A 17 8.23 -1.25 -5.25
CA SER A 17 7.88 -1.68 -6.60
C SER A 17 8.01 -3.19 -6.77
N LEU A 18 9.04 -3.80 -6.17
CA LEU A 18 9.24 -5.24 -6.20
C LEU A 18 8.14 -5.99 -5.43
N LEU A 19 7.78 -5.52 -4.22
CA LEU A 19 6.69 -6.07 -3.44
C LEU A 19 5.37 -6.00 -4.21
N VAL A 20 5.01 -4.84 -4.77
CA VAL A 20 3.79 -4.67 -5.57
C VAL A 20 3.76 -5.61 -6.78
N SER A 21 4.90 -5.83 -7.44
CA SER A 21 4.98 -6.79 -8.53
C SER A 21 4.68 -8.22 -8.08
N LYS A 22 5.12 -8.63 -6.88
CA LYS A 22 4.82 -9.96 -6.32
C LYS A 22 3.37 -10.08 -5.89
N MET A 23 2.82 -9.04 -5.25
CA MET A 23 1.41 -8.99 -4.87
C MET A 23 0.48 -9.08 -6.07
N ARG A 24 0.78 -8.37 -7.16
CA ARG A 24 0.01 -8.46 -8.42
C ARG A 24 0.03 -9.88 -8.99
N ALA A 25 1.18 -10.56 -8.94
CA ALA A 25 1.30 -11.93 -9.42
C ALA A 25 0.49 -12.92 -8.57
N GLN A 26 0.45 -12.78 -7.24
CA GLN A 26 -0.43 -13.62 -6.40
C GLN A 26 -1.90 -13.29 -6.60
N ALA A 27 -2.26 -12.01 -6.71
CA ALA A 27 -3.63 -11.60 -6.98
C ALA A 27 -4.15 -12.18 -8.31
N GLU A 28 -3.31 -12.20 -9.35
CA GLU A 28 -3.64 -12.85 -10.62
C GLU A 28 -3.75 -14.38 -10.47
N LYS A 29 -2.79 -15.02 -9.78
CA LYS A 29 -2.78 -16.47 -9.55
C LYS A 29 -4.04 -16.98 -8.82
N TYR A 30 -4.52 -16.21 -7.85
CA TYR A 30 -5.69 -16.57 -7.03
C TYR A 30 -6.98 -15.85 -7.46
N GLU A 31 -6.96 -15.17 -8.61
CA GLU A 31 -8.10 -14.45 -9.17
C GLU A 31 -8.74 -13.45 -8.19
N VAL A 32 -7.91 -12.81 -7.35
CA VAL A 32 -8.35 -11.81 -6.38
C VAL A 32 -8.60 -10.49 -7.12
N PRO A 33 -9.83 -9.93 -7.08
CA PRO A 33 -10.19 -8.74 -7.84
C PRO A 33 -9.66 -7.47 -7.17
N VAL A 34 -8.35 -7.22 -7.26
CA VAL A 34 -7.69 -6.05 -6.68
C VAL A 34 -6.84 -5.30 -7.71
N ILE A 35 -6.67 -4.00 -7.48
CA ILE A 35 -5.72 -3.11 -8.14
C ILE A 35 -4.71 -2.68 -7.09
N ILE A 36 -3.43 -2.96 -7.33
CA ILE A 36 -2.36 -2.74 -6.35
C ILE A 36 -1.38 -1.75 -6.95
N GLU A 37 -1.14 -0.62 -6.29
CA GLU A 37 -0.24 0.44 -6.78
C GLU A 37 0.64 0.97 -5.65
N ALA A 38 1.82 1.45 -6.00
CA ALA A 38 2.75 2.07 -5.07
C ALA A 38 3.01 3.52 -5.46
N PHE A 39 3.05 4.39 -4.46
CA PHE A 39 3.31 5.81 -4.61
C PHE A 39 4.33 6.31 -3.57
N PRO A 40 5.01 7.44 -3.82
CA PRO A 40 5.70 8.16 -2.77
C PRO A 40 4.71 8.68 -1.71
N GLU A 41 5.17 8.77 -0.47
CA GLU A 41 4.41 9.28 0.68
C GLU A 41 3.82 10.68 0.46
N THR A 42 4.48 11.50 -0.35
CA THR A 42 4.03 12.84 -0.72
C THR A 42 2.71 12.85 -1.49
N LEU A 43 2.34 11.73 -2.12
CA LEU A 43 1.08 11.57 -2.84
C LEU A 43 -0.04 10.96 -1.99
N ALA A 44 0.17 10.71 -0.69
CA ALA A 44 -0.84 10.10 0.17
C ALA A 44 -2.15 10.90 0.24
N GLY A 45 -2.07 12.24 0.27
CA GLY A 45 -3.26 13.10 0.26
C GLY A 45 -4.00 13.12 -1.08
N GLU A 46 -3.29 12.95 -2.20
CA GLU A 46 -3.89 12.95 -3.55
C GLU A 46 -4.47 11.58 -3.91
N LYS A 47 -3.71 10.50 -3.70
CA LYS A 47 -4.07 9.14 -4.11
C LYS A 47 -4.86 8.38 -3.05
N GLY A 48 -4.58 8.62 -1.77
CA GLY A 48 -5.21 7.91 -0.66
C GLY A 48 -6.75 7.92 -0.65
N PRO A 49 -7.45 9.01 -1.03
CA PRO A 49 -8.91 9.02 -1.07
C PRO A 49 -9.52 7.99 -2.04
N ALA A 50 -8.79 7.63 -3.11
CA ALA A 50 -9.22 6.65 -4.09
C ALA A 50 -8.91 5.19 -3.69
N ALA A 51 -8.15 4.96 -2.63
CA ALA A 51 -7.87 3.62 -2.14
C ALA A 51 -9.05 3.05 -1.34
N ASP A 52 -9.28 1.74 -1.42
CA ASP A 52 -10.11 1.03 -0.45
C ASP A 52 -9.32 0.73 0.83
N VAL A 53 -8.00 0.51 0.70
CA VAL A 53 -7.07 0.36 1.83
C VAL A 53 -5.72 1.02 1.53
N VAL A 54 -5.16 1.66 2.56
CA VAL A 54 -3.88 2.33 2.52
C VAL A 54 -2.87 1.55 3.35
N LEU A 55 -1.77 1.17 2.73
CA LEU A 55 -0.67 0.47 3.39
C LEU A 55 0.58 1.36 3.38
N LEU A 56 1.20 1.52 4.55
CA LEU A 56 2.42 2.27 4.72
C LEU A 56 3.61 1.32 4.80
N GLY A 57 4.67 1.61 4.05
CA GLY A 57 5.95 0.93 4.21
C GLY A 57 6.49 1.14 5.63
N PRO A 58 7.20 0.14 6.21
CA PRO A 58 7.69 0.22 7.59
C PRO A 58 8.63 1.41 7.83
N GLN A 59 9.29 1.93 6.77
CA GLN A 59 10.19 3.09 6.84
C GLN A 59 9.46 4.39 7.20
N ILE A 60 8.17 4.49 6.87
CA ILE A 60 7.34 5.68 7.12
C ILE A 60 6.26 5.42 8.19
N ALA A 61 6.43 4.38 9.02
CA ALA A 61 5.47 4.01 10.05
C ALA A 61 5.12 5.18 11.00
N TYR A 62 6.07 6.08 11.25
CA TYR A 62 5.87 7.28 12.06
C TYR A 62 4.79 8.23 11.50
N MET A 63 4.49 8.16 10.21
CA MET A 63 3.47 8.97 9.54
C MET A 63 2.05 8.43 9.74
N LEU A 64 1.88 7.21 10.30
CA LEU A 64 0.56 6.58 10.47
C LEU A 64 -0.49 7.49 11.11
N PRO A 65 -0.22 8.18 12.24
CA PRO A 65 -1.22 9.06 12.86
C PRO A 65 -1.60 10.26 11.99
N GLU A 66 -0.67 10.75 11.17
CA GLU A 66 -0.92 11.85 10.23
C GLU A 66 -1.77 11.40 9.06
N ILE A 67 -1.44 10.27 8.44
CA ILE A 67 -2.19 9.73 7.30
C ILE A 67 -3.62 9.34 7.71
N GLN A 68 -3.82 8.78 8.90
CA GLN A 68 -5.16 8.50 9.43
C GLN A 68 -6.01 9.76 9.61
N ARG A 69 -5.41 10.89 10.02
CA ARG A 69 -6.11 12.18 10.08
C ARG A 69 -6.40 12.75 8.69
N LEU A 70 -5.47 12.57 7.75
CA LEU A 70 -5.60 13.04 6.38
C LEU A 70 -6.68 12.27 5.60
N LEU A 71 -6.86 10.99 5.89
CA LEU A 71 -7.77 10.08 5.19
C LEU A 71 -8.83 9.51 6.15
N PRO A 72 -9.72 10.35 6.71
CA PRO A 72 -10.70 9.90 7.68
C PRO A 72 -11.63 8.85 7.07
N GLY A 73 -11.82 7.73 7.78
CA GLY A 73 -12.67 6.63 7.33
C GLY A 73 -12.01 5.65 6.34
N LYS A 74 -10.75 5.86 5.96
CA LYS A 74 -9.95 4.85 5.24
C LYS A 74 -9.20 3.95 6.22
N PRO A 75 -9.16 2.63 6.01
CA PRO A 75 -8.26 1.78 6.75
C PRO A 75 -6.82 2.08 6.33
N VAL A 76 -5.99 2.48 7.30
CA VAL A 76 -4.59 2.81 7.13
C VAL A 76 -3.77 1.95 8.10
N GLU A 77 -2.87 1.13 7.57
CA GLU A 77 -2.04 0.22 8.36
C GLU A 77 -0.58 0.24 7.89
N VAL A 78 0.34 -0.16 8.78
CA VAL A 78 1.76 -0.32 8.44
C VAL A 78 2.00 -1.77 8.06
N ILE A 79 2.69 -1.99 6.94
CA ILE A 79 3.08 -3.34 6.51
C ILE A 79 4.09 -3.89 7.50
N ASP A 80 3.90 -5.15 7.90
CA ASP A 80 4.86 -5.86 8.74
C ASP A 80 6.27 -5.80 8.13
N SER A 81 7.25 -5.43 8.97
CA SER A 81 8.62 -5.18 8.50
C SER A 81 9.31 -6.45 8.01
N MET A 82 8.96 -7.63 8.56
CA MET A 82 9.53 -8.91 8.14
C MET A 82 8.95 -9.35 6.79
N LEU A 83 7.64 -9.21 6.58
CA LEU A 83 7.00 -9.49 5.29
C LEU A 83 7.52 -8.54 4.19
N TYR A 84 7.61 -7.24 4.51
CA TYR A 84 8.17 -6.24 3.59
C TYR A 84 9.62 -6.56 3.23
N GLY A 85 10.46 -6.89 4.22
CA GLY A 85 11.88 -7.21 4.01
C GLY A 85 12.10 -8.51 3.23
N LYS A 86 11.21 -9.49 3.37
CA LYS A 86 11.22 -10.74 2.59
C LYS A 86 10.61 -10.57 1.19
N VAL A 87 9.96 -9.43 0.91
CA VAL A 87 9.22 -9.21 -0.34
C VAL A 87 8.14 -10.30 -0.53
N ASP A 88 7.46 -10.61 0.57
CA ASP A 88 6.36 -11.58 0.60
C ASP A 88 5.07 -10.89 0.15
N GLY A 89 4.71 -11.09 -1.12
CA GLY A 89 3.59 -10.41 -1.79
C GLY A 89 2.49 -11.39 -2.17
#